data_AF-A0A0N0MWT0-F1
#
_entry.id   AF-A0A0N0MWT0-F1
#
_cell.length_a   1.000
_cell.length_b   1.000
_cell.length_c   1.000
_cell.angle_alpha   90.00
_cell.angle_beta   90.00
_cell.angle_gamma   90.00
#
_symmetry.space_group_name_H-M   'P 1'
#
loop_
_entity.id
_entity.type
_entity.pdbx_description
1 polymer ?
#
loop_
_entity_poly.entity_id
_entity_poly.type
_entity_poly.pdbx_seq_one_letter_code
_entity_poly.pdbx_strand_id
1 'polypeptide(L)'
;MRAAGAAAARGLLDRLPLTGPSGYLAVRNLRRRAAEMSGVLMPLILFTCMASATLTMQAVESDAIRASGVPKSVDAKNLETLNLTVVGVIVVFCFVMLINSLYAATTYRGREFGQQRPVGATPGQVLGVVGAEGLILTVTGVFLGTVAVLAGVLAFSAVRTGSPWPGQGPGIWLAVVAVATAVTLGTVLFTARRTLRTPAVAAVTLVA
;
A
#
# COMPACT_ATOMS: atom_id res chain seq x y z
N MET A 1 -19.93 -7.92 -6.51
CA MET A 1 -19.08 -6.84 -5.92
C MET A 1 -17.61 -6.86 -6.35
N ARG A 2 -17.02 -8.00 -6.80
CA ARG A 2 -15.61 -8.09 -7.24
C ARG A 2 -15.22 -7.23 -8.46
N ALA A 3 -16.16 -6.87 -9.33
CA ALA A 3 -15.88 -6.11 -10.55
C ALA A 3 -15.74 -4.58 -10.34
N ALA A 4 -16.34 -4.02 -9.28
CA ALA A 4 -16.39 -2.57 -9.07
C ALA A 4 -15.05 -1.97 -8.63
N GLY A 5 -14.29 -2.69 -7.78
CA GLY A 5 -12.98 -2.24 -7.29
C GLY A 5 -11.90 -2.23 -8.37
N ALA A 6 -11.89 -3.24 -9.25
CA ALA A 6 -10.95 -3.33 -10.37
C ALA A 6 -11.24 -2.27 -11.46
N ALA A 7 -12.51 -1.95 -11.69
CA ALA A 7 -12.91 -0.89 -12.62
C ALA A 7 -12.55 0.50 -12.10
N ALA A 8 -12.71 0.75 -10.80
CA ALA A 8 -12.29 2.02 -10.18
C ALA A 8 -10.76 2.20 -10.20
N ALA A 9 -10.01 1.11 -9.98
CA ALA A 9 -8.56 1.12 -10.09
C ALA A 9 -8.08 1.32 -11.54
N ARG A 10 -8.70 0.65 -12.52
CA ARG A 10 -8.39 0.86 -13.95
C ARG A 10 -8.73 2.27 -14.43
N GLY A 11 -9.90 2.80 -14.09
CA GLY A 11 -10.27 4.17 -14.45
C GLY A 11 -9.40 5.24 -13.78
N LEU A 12 -8.75 4.92 -12.66
CA LEU A 12 -7.75 5.77 -12.01
C LEU A 12 -6.37 5.62 -12.67
N LEU A 13 -5.98 4.41 -13.05
CA LEU A 13 -4.72 4.11 -13.76
C LEU A 13 -4.71 4.68 -15.19
N ASP A 14 -5.82 4.62 -15.92
CA ASP A 14 -5.95 5.21 -17.26
C ASP A 14 -5.88 6.75 -17.22
N ARG A 15 -6.12 7.35 -16.04
CA ARG A 15 -5.96 8.79 -15.80
C ARG A 15 -4.58 9.18 -15.27
N LEU A 16 -3.70 8.20 -15.02
CA LEU A 16 -2.31 8.43 -14.62
C LEU A 16 -1.42 8.09 -15.83
N PRO A 17 -1.08 9.06 -16.70
CA PRO A 17 -0.18 8.82 -17.82
C PRO A 17 1.24 8.53 -17.29
N LEU A 18 1.51 7.25 -17.03
CA LEU A 18 2.78 6.74 -16.51
C LEU A 18 3.90 6.81 -17.56
N THR A 19 3.55 6.88 -18.84
CA THR A 19 4.48 6.93 -19.98
C THR A 19 4.71 8.34 -20.52
N GLY A 20 4.15 9.38 -19.87
CA GLY A 20 4.26 10.78 -20.28
C GLY A 20 5.21 11.63 -19.43
N PRO A 21 5.19 12.97 -19.61
CA PRO A 21 5.98 13.91 -18.81
C PRO A 21 5.79 13.76 -17.29
N SER A 22 4.59 13.37 -16.86
CA SER A 22 4.23 13.05 -15.47
C SER A 22 5.02 11.88 -14.91
N GLY A 23 5.18 10.79 -15.68
CA GLY A 23 5.98 9.63 -15.26
C GLY A 23 7.47 9.95 -15.19
N TYR A 24 7.99 10.68 -16.18
CA TYR A 24 9.38 11.15 -16.16
C TYR A 24 9.69 12.04 -14.95
N LEU A 25 8.81 13.00 -14.64
CA LEU A 25 8.94 13.85 -13.46
C LEU A 25 8.81 13.06 -12.15
N ALA A 26 7.90 12.10 -12.08
CA ALA A 26 7.75 11.23 -10.91
C ALA A 26 9.04 10.46 -10.61
N VAL A 27 9.64 9.81 -11.61
CA VAL A 27 10.90 9.08 -11.44
C VAL A 27 12.04 10.02 -11.02
N ARG A 28 12.12 11.22 -11.61
CA ARG A 28 13.15 12.21 -11.25
C ARG A 28 12.99 12.72 -9.82
N ASN A 29 11.76 12.97 -9.37
CA ASN A 29 11.45 13.38 -8.01
C ASN A 29 11.83 12.29 -7.00
N LEU A 30 11.47 11.04 -7.30
CA LEU A 30 11.81 9.88 -6.48
C LEU A 30 13.32 9.72 -6.30
N ARG A 31 14.11 9.90 -7.36
CA ARG A 31 15.58 9.86 -7.29
C ARG A 31 16.16 10.97 -6.44
N ARG A 32 15.65 12.20 -6.58
CA ARG A 32 16.14 13.36 -5.82
C ARG A 32 15.77 13.30 -4.34
N ARG A 33 14.70 12.57 -3.99
CA ARG A 33 14.13 12.47 -2.64
C ARG A 33 14.11 11.05 -2.09
N ALA A 34 15.03 10.19 -2.54
CA ALA A 34 15.05 8.80 -2.12
C ALA A 34 15.10 8.63 -0.58
N ALA A 35 15.82 9.53 0.12
CA ALA A 35 15.89 9.55 1.58
C ALA A 35 14.55 9.86 2.26
N GLU A 36 13.78 10.83 1.76
CA GLU A 36 12.44 11.16 2.30
C GLU A 36 11.42 10.06 1.97
N MET A 37 11.50 9.51 0.76
CA MET A 37 10.59 8.45 0.29
C MET A 37 10.85 7.11 0.99
N SER A 38 12.05 6.91 1.56
CA SER A 38 12.35 5.77 2.44
C SER A 38 11.40 5.68 3.63
N GLY A 39 10.96 6.83 4.17
CA GLY A 39 10.02 6.87 5.30
C GLY A 39 8.61 6.36 4.97
N VAL A 40 8.26 6.31 3.68
CA VAL A 40 6.99 5.77 3.18
C VAL A 40 7.11 4.32 2.73
N LEU A 41 8.25 3.96 2.11
CA LEU A 41 8.49 2.60 1.63
C LEU A 41 8.52 1.57 2.76
N MET A 42 9.15 1.88 3.89
CA MET A 42 9.30 0.90 4.97
C MET A 42 7.94 0.43 5.54
N PRO A 43 7.00 1.32 5.93
CA PRO A 43 5.65 0.92 6.33
C PRO A 43 4.90 0.10 5.28
N LEU A 44 5.06 0.44 4.00
CA LEU A 44 4.40 -0.25 2.90
C LEU A 44 4.94 -1.68 2.72
N ILE A 45 6.26 -1.85 2.79
CA ILE A 45 6.93 -3.15 2.74
C ILE A 45 6.49 -4.00 3.92
N LEU A 46 6.50 -3.43 5.14
CA LEU A 46 6.06 -4.14 6.34
C LEU A 46 4.59 -4.54 6.26
N PHE A 47 3.70 -3.65 5.84
CA PHE A 47 2.28 -3.96 5.67
C PHE A 47 2.07 -5.10 4.68
N THR A 48 2.66 -5.00 3.48
CA THR A 48 2.49 -6.01 2.42
C THR A 48 3.10 -7.35 2.79
N CYS A 49 4.30 -7.36 3.36
CA CYS A 49 4.98 -8.56 3.85
C CYS A 49 4.18 -9.21 4.98
N MET A 50 3.86 -8.47 6.04
CA MET A 50 3.21 -9.02 7.24
C MET A 50 1.79 -9.52 6.93
N ALA A 51 0.99 -8.73 6.21
CA ALA A 51 -0.37 -9.14 5.85
C ALA A 51 -0.35 -10.37 4.92
N SER A 52 0.56 -10.42 3.94
CA SER A 52 0.67 -11.59 3.05
C SER A 52 1.18 -12.82 3.81
N ALA A 53 2.16 -12.66 4.70
CA ALA A 53 2.73 -13.74 5.50
C ALA A 53 1.64 -14.41 6.34
N THR A 54 1.01 -13.63 7.20
CA THR A 54 0.16 -14.15 8.27
C THR A 54 -1.15 -14.68 7.72
N LEU A 55 -1.80 -13.96 6.80
CA LEU A 55 -3.05 -14.42 6.19
C LEU A 55 -2.84 -15.69 5.36
N THR A 56 -1.72 -15.79 4.62
CA THR A 56 -1.43 -17.00 3.84
C THR A 56 -1.09 -18.17 4.76
N MET A 57 -0.26 -17.98 5.78
CA MET A 57 0.06 -19.04 6.75
C MET A 57 -1.19 -19.52 7.50
N GLN A 58 -2.09 -18.62 7.88
CA GLN A 58 -3.37 -18.97 8.52
C GLN A 58 -4.32 -19.70 7.59
N ALA A 59 -4.39 -19.33 6.31
CA ALA A 59 -5.19 -20.04 5.33
C ALA A 59 -4.66 -21.46 5.11
N VAL A 60 -3.34 -21.60 5.00
CA VAL A 60 -2.65 -22.91 4.91
C VAL A 60 -2.91 -23.77 6.15
N GLU A 61 -2.77 -23.19 7.34
CA GLU A 61 -3.06 -23.87 8.63
C GLU A 61 -4.52 -24.33 8.70
N SER A 62 -5.45 -23.44 8.35
CA SER A 62 -6.89 -23.72 8.38
C SER A 62 -7.28 -24.83 7.41
N ASP A 63 -6.71 -24.84 6.20
CA ASP A 63 -6.94 -25.89 5.21
C ASP A 63 -6.32 -27.22 5.65
N ALA A 64 -5.11 -27.22 6.22
CA ALA A 64 -4.46 -28.42 6.72
C ALA A 64 -5.26 -29.08 7.85
N ILE A 65 -5.80 -28.28 8.78
CA ILE A 65 -6.66 -28.78 9.86
C ILE A 65 -8.01 -29.26 9.32
N ARG A 66 -8.60 -28.58 8.33
CA ARG A 66 -9.84 -29.05 7.70
C ARG A 66 -9.64 -30.40 7.00
N ALA A 67 -8.47 -30.61 6.38
CA ALA A 67 -8.14 -31.85 5.69
C ALA A 67 -7.88 -33.03 6.64
N SER A 68 -7.43 -32.79 7.88
CA SER A 68 -7.18 -33.87 8.84
C SER A 68 -8.45 -34.48 9.43
N GLY A 69 -9.61 -33.83 9.29
CA GLY A 69 -10.90 -34.31 9.80
C GLY A 69 -11.00 -34.35 11.33
N VAL A 70 -9.95 -33.91 12.05
CA VAL A 70 -9.92 -33.90 13.51
C VAL A 70 -10.52 -32.58 14.01
N PRO A 71 -11.55 -32.61 14.88
CA PRO A 71 -12.07 -31.38 15.47
C PRO A 71 -10.99 -30.68 16.28
N LYS A 72 -10.78 -29.37 16.01
CA LYS A 72 -9.82 -28.54 16.77
C LYS A 72 -10.12 -28.64 18.26
N SER A 73 -9.11 -28.97 19.05
CA SER A 73 -9.18 -28.89 20.52
C SER A 73 -9.49 -27.45 20.95
N VAL A 74 -10.05 -27.29 22.16
CA VAL A 74 -10.36 -25.96 22.73
C VAL A 74 -9.09 -25.11 22.80
N ASP A 75 -7.97 -25.70 23.23
CA ASP A 75 -6.68 -25.01 23.31
C ASP A 75 -6.17 -24.54 21.95
N ALA A 76 -6.32 -25.36 20.90
CA ALA A 76 -5.93 -24.98 19.54
C ALA A 76 -6.76 -23.80 19.01
N LYS A 77 -8.07 -23.76 19.30
CA LYS A 77 -8.94 -22.62 18.93
C LYS A 77 -8.55 -21.35 19.69
N ASN A 78 -8.20 -21.48 20.97
CA ASN A 78 -7.77 -20.35 21.80
C ASN A 78 -6.45 -19.76 21.28
N LEU A 79 -5.46 -20.61 20.95
CA LEU A 79 -4.18 -20.17 20.38
C LEU A 79 -4.35 -19.52 19.00
N GLU A 80 -5.20 -20.07 18.15
CA GLU A 80 -5.53 -19.49 16.85
C GLU A 80 -6.18 -18.11 16.99
N THR A 81 -7.16 -17.98 17.88
CA THR A 81 -7.84 -16.71 18.15
C THR A 81 -6.87 -15.65 18.68
N LEU A 82 -5.97 -16.05 19.58
CA LEU A 82 -4.93 -15.17 20.12
C LEU A 82 -3.98 -14.70 19.01
N ASN A 83 -3.47 -15.63 18.20
CA ASN A 83 -2.58 -15.30 17.09
C ASN A 83 -3.26 -14.40 16.05
N LEU A 84 -4.52 -14.67 15.69
CA LEU A 84 -5.31 -13.83 14.79
C LEU A 84 -5.47 -12.41 15.33
N THR A 85 -5.75 -12.29 16.63
CA THR A 85 -5.92 -10.99 17.29
C THR A 85 -4.62 -10.19 17.26
N VAL A 86 -3.50 -10.81 17.67
CA VAL A 86 -2.18 -10.16 17.70
C VAL A 86 -1.76 -9.74 16.29
N VAL A 87 -1.88 -10.63 15.31
CA VAL A 87 -1.60 -10.33 13.91
C VAL A 87 -2.47 -9.19 13.40
N GLY A 88 -3.77 -9.22 13.71
CA GLY A 88 -4.71 -8.18 13.32
C GLY A 88 -4.28 -6.80 13.82
N VAL A 89 -3.87 -6.71 15.08
CA VAL A 89 -3.34 -5.46 15.68
C VAL A 89 -2.08 -4.99 14.95
N ILE A 90 -1.14 -5.89 14.63
CA ILE A 90 0.10 -5.54 13.91
C ILE A 90 -0.23 -5.01 12.50
N VAL A 91 -1.14 -5.66 11.76
CA VAL A 91 -1.53 -5.23 10.41
C VAL A 91 -2.20 -3.86 10.45
N VAL A 92 -3.08 -3.61 11.43
CA VAL A 92 -3.70 -2.29 11.65
C VAL A 92 -2.65 -1.23 11.99
N PHE A 93 -1.68 -1.56 12.84
CA PHE A 93 -0.58 -0.65 13.16
C PHE A 93 0.25 -0.28 11.91
N CYS A 94 0.64 -1.26 11.10
CA CYS A 94 1.34 -1.02 9.83
C CYS A 94 0.50 -0.18 8.87
N PHE A 95 -0.80 -0.42 8.81
CA PHE A 95 -1.75 0.33 7.98
C PHE A 95 -1.82 1.80 8.40
N VAL A 96 -1.97 2.08 9.70
CA VAL A 96 -1.99 3.45 10.23
C VAL A 96 -0.64 4.14 10.01
N MET A 97 0.46 3.43 10.25
CA MET A 97 1.81 3.93 10.00
C MET A 97 2.00 4.31 8.52
N LEU A 98 1.53 3.48 7.59
CA LEU A 98 1.56 3.78 6.16
C LEU A 98 0.77 5.05 5.82
N ILE A 99 -0.46 5.19 6.33
CA ILE A 99 -1.28 6.38 6.12
C ILE A 99 -0.57 7.63 6.66
N ASN A 100 -0.03 7.56 7.88
CA ASN A 100 0.66 8.68 8.51
C ASN A 100 1.88 9.12 7.70
N SER A 101 2.71 8.17 7.25
CA SER A 101 3.87 8.46 6.42
C SER A 101 3.48 9.08 5.07
N LEU A 102 2.45 8.55 4.40
CA LEU A 102 1.95 9.10 3.13
C LEU A 102 1.37 10.50 3.30
N TYR A 103 0.63 10.71 4.38
CA TYR A 103 0.06 12.01 4.73
C TYR A 103 1.16 13.04 4.99
N ALA A 104 2.16 12.69 5.80
CA ALA A 104 3.31 13.55 6.09
C ALA A 104 4.09 13.89 4.80
N ALA A 105 4.44 12.87 4.01
CA ALA A 105 5.18 13.03 2.75
C ALA A 105 4.44 13.93 1.75
N THR A 106 3.10 13.83 1.68
CA THR A 106 2.30 14.65 0.76
C THR A 106 2.08 16.08 1.29
N THR A 107 1.81 16.23 2.60
CA THR A 107 1.48 17.52 3.21
C THR A 107 2.70 18.45 3.26
N TYR A 108 3.89 17.93 3.57
CA TYR A 108 5.11 18.75 3.57
C TYR A 108 5.45 19.30 2.17
N ARG A 109 4.99 18.63 1.11
CA ARG A 109 5.14 19.07 -0.29
C ARG A 109 4.07 20.07 -0.74
N GLY A 110 3.12 20.39 0.14
CA GLY A 110 2.03 21.33 -0.16
C GLY A 110 2.48 22.71 -0.63
N ARG A 111 3.59 23.21 -0.06
CA ARG A 111 4.16 24.51 -0.43
C ARG A 111 4.70 24.52 -1.87
N GLU A 112 5.29 23.42 -2.31
CA GLU A 112 5.81 23.27 -3.68
C GLU A 112 4.67 23.26 -4.70
N PHE A 113 3.57 22.57 -4.39
CA PHE A 113 2.37 22.57 -5.25
C PHE A 113 1.72 23.95 -5.33
N GLY A 114 1.76 24.73 -4.24
CA GLY A 114 1.29 26.12 -4.21
C GLY A 114 2.14 27.06 -5.06
N GLN A 115 3.45 26.85 -5.12
CA GLN A 115 4.40 27.64 -5.92
C GLN A 115 4.35 27.32 -7.42
N GLN A 116 3.84 26.15 -7.82
CA GLN A 116 3.71 25.78 -9.23
C GLN A 116 2.52 26.45 -9.93
N ARG A 117 1.50 26.89 -9.17
CA ARG A 117 0.30 27.54 -9.71
C ARG A 117 0.56 28.87 -10.43
N PRO A 118 1.38 29.80 -9.90
CA PRO A 118 1.76 31.04 -10.60
C PRO A 118 2.45 30.83 -11.94
N VAL A 119 3.06 29.65 -12.17
CA VAL A 119 3.77 29.29 -13.40
C VAL A 119 2.88 28.49 -14.37
N GLY A 120 1.57 28.42 -14.10
CA GLY A 120 0.56 27.83 -15.00
C GLY A 120 0.22 26.36 -14.76
N ALA A 121 0.72 25.72 -13.69
CA ALA A 121 0.39 24.32 -13.41
C ALA A 121 -1.09 24.17 -12.98
N THR A 122 -1.82 23.29 -13.67
CA THR A 122 -3.22 22.99 -13.32
C THR A 122 -3.30 22.01 -12.14
N PRO A 123 -4.34 22.07 -11.29
CA PRO A 123 -4.54 21.11 -10.20
C PRO A 123 -4.61 19.64 -10.67
N GLY A 124 -5.12 19.41 -11.89
CA GLY A 124 -5.16 18.08 -12.49
C GLY A 124 -3.77 17.52 -12.81
N GLN A 125 -2.86 18.36 -13.32
CA GLN A 125 -1.47 17.96 -13.59
C GLN A 125 -0.72 17.58 -12.31
N VAL A 126 -0.90 18.34 -11.22
CA VAL A 126 -0.29 18.02 -9.92
C VAL A 126 -0.81 16.69 -9.38
N LEU A 127 -2.12 16.46 -9.43
CA LEU A 127 -2.71 15.19 -8.99
C LEU A 127 -2.24 14.00 -9.85
N GLY A 128 -2.03 14.20 -11.14
CA GLY A 128 -1.46 13.19 -12.04
C GLY A 128 -0.03 12.80 -11.64
N VAL A 129 0.82 13.78 -11.32
CA VAL A 129 2.20 13.54 -10.87
C VAL A 129 2.22 12.83 -9.52
N VAL A 130 1.47 13.31 -8.52
CA VAL A 130 1.42 12.71 -7.18
C VAL A 130 0.85 11.29 -7.24
N GLY A 131 -0.16 11.04 -8.07
CA GLY A 131 -0.70 9.70 -8.29
C GLY A 131 0.33 8.76 -8.94
N ALA A 132 1.11 9.23 -9.92
CA ALA A 132 2.17 8.44 -10.54
C ALA A 132 3.29 8.09 -9.54
N GLU A 133 3.71 9.04 -8.70
CA GLU A 133 4.68 8.77 -7.62
C GLU A 133 4.14 7.76 -6.61
N GLY A 134 2.88 7.92 -6.19
CA GLY A 134 2.20 6.97 -5.31
C GLY A 134 2.15 5.56 -5.91
N LEU A 135 1.89 5.44 -7.21
CA LEU A 135 1.89 4.16 -7.88
C LEU A 135 3.27 3.52 -7.94
N ILE A 136 4.32 4.29 -8.28
CA ILE A 136 5.69 3.77 -8.31
C ILE A 136 6.11 3.27 -6.92
N LEU A 137 5.75 4.02 -5.86
CA LEU A 137 5.96 3.60 -4.48
C LEU A 137 5.19 2.31 -4.16
N THR A 138 3.92 2.22 -4.54
CA THR A 138 3.10 1.01 -4.35
C THR A 138 3.74 -0.20 -5.03
N VAL A 139 4.09 -0.09 -6.30
CA VAL A 139 4.71 -1.17 -7.07
C VAL A 139 6.02 -1.62 -6.42
N THR A 140 6.88 -0.66 -6.05
CA THR A 140 8.18 -0.95 -5.44
C THR A 140 8.02 -1.59 -4.06
N GLY A 141 7.15 -1.05 -3.21
CA GLY A 141 6.93 -1.57 -1.86
C GLY A 141 6.25 -2.94 -1.87
N VAL A 142 5.25 -3.15 -2.74
CA VAL A 142 4.63 -4.47 -2.94
C VAL A 142 5.65 -5.48 -3.46
N PHE A 143 6.47 -5.10 -4.43
CA PHE A 143 7.51 -5.98 -4.97
C PHE A 143 8.48 -6.42 -3.87
N LEU A 144 9.05 -5.46 -3.13
CA LEU A 144 10.00 -5.74 -2.05
C LEU A 144 9.36 -6.53 -0.90
N GLY A 145 8.14 -6.18 -0.49
CA GLY A 145 7.41 -6.92 0.55
C GLY A 145 7.03 -8.33 0.13
N THR A 146 6.71 -8.54 -1.15
CA THR A 146 6.47 -9.88 -1.71
C THR A 146 7.76 -10.68 -1.69
N VAL A 147 8.87 -10.14 -2.20
CA VAL A 147 10.18 -10.81 -2.18
C VAL A 147 10.59 -11.21 -0.75
N ALA A 148 10.37 -10.32 0.22
CA ALA A 148 10.68 -10.58 1.63
C ALA A 148 9.89 -11.78 2.21
N VAL A 149 8.65 -12.00 1.77
CA VAL A 149 7.78 -13.04 2.34
C VAL A 149 7.84 -14.38 1.59
N LEU A 150 8.26 -14.37 0.32
CA LEU A 150 8.21 -15.54 -0.57
C LEU A 150 8.86 -16.78 0.07
N ALA A 151 10.11 -16.67 0.52
CA ALA A 151 10.85 -17.80 1.08
C ALA A 151 10.15 -18.39 2.32
N GLY A 152 9.66 -17.52 3.22
CA GLY A 152 8.99 -17.94 4.45
C GLY A 152 7.66 -18.64 4.18
N VAL A 153 6.85 -18.12 3.26
CA VAL A 153 5.55 -18.72 2.91
C VAL A 153 5.71 -20.05 2.18
N LEU A 154 6.67 -20.14 1.25
CA LEU A 154 6.93 -21.39 0.52
C LEU A 154 7.44 -22.49 1.46
N ALA A 155 8.39 -22.15 2.34
CA ALA A 155 8.92 -23.09 3.34
C ALA A 155 7.82 -23.55 4.30
N PHE A 156 7.00 -22.63 4.82
CA PHE A 156 5.88 -22.96 5.71
C PHE A 156 4.85 -23.87 5.03
N SER A 157 4.47 -23.54 3.79
CA SER A 157 3.48 -24.32 3.02
C SER A 157 3.99 -25.73 2.74
N ALA A 158 5.27 -25.88 2.35
CA ALA A 158 5.90 -27.17 2.11
C ALA A 158 5.87 -28.06 3.36
N VAL A 159 6.21 -27.51 4.53
CA VAL A 159 6.20 -28.25 5.80
C VAL A 159 4.79 -28.64 6.23
N ARG A 160 3.80 -27.75 6.07
CA ARG A 160 2.45 -27.98 6.59
C ARG A 160 1.54 -28.79 5.67
N THR A 161 1.73 -28.71 4.36
CA THR A 161 0.81 -29.33 3.38
C THR A 161 1.48 -30.33 2.46
N GLY A 162 2.81 -30.52 2.56
CA GLY A 162 3.57 -31.37 1.64
C GLY A 162 3.74 -30.77 0.23
N SER A 163 3.15 -29.60 -0.04
CA SER A 163 3.29 -28.86 -1.29
C SER A 163 3.86 -27.47 -1.00
N PRO A 164 4.87 -27.01 -1.75
CA PRO A 164 5.40 -25.66 -1.59
C PRO A 164 4.40 -24.58 -2.05
N TRP A 165 3.35 -24.94 -2.79
CA TRP A 165 2.43 -23.98 -3.38
C TRP A 165 1.18 -23.76 -2.49
N PRO A 166 1.00 -22.57 -1.90
CA PRO A 166 -0.18 -22.26 -1.09
C PRO A 166 -1.39 -22.05 -2.01
N GLY A 167 -2.36 -22.98 -1.98
CA GLY A 167 -3.53 -22.92 -2.88
C GLY A 167 -4.30 -21.60 -2.82
N GLN A 168 -4.59 -21.09 -1.62
CA GLN A 168 -5.28 -19.80 -1.43
C GLN A 168 -4.36 -18.57 -1.47
N GLY A 169 -3.03 -18.78 -1.49
CA GLY A 169 -2.02 -17.73 -1.37
C GLY A 169 -2.14 -16.62 -2.43
N PRO A 170 -2.31 -16.94 -3.73
CA PRO A 170 -2.45 -15.92 -4.77
C PRO A 170 -3.67 -15.00 -4.57
N GLY A 171 -4.80 -15.54 -4.11
CA GLY A 171 -6.01 -14.76 -3.86
C GLY A 171 -5.85 -13.77 -2.70
N ILE A 172 -5.19 -14.22 -1.63
CA ILE A 172 -4.87 -13.38 -0.47
C ILE A 172 -3.87 -12.29 -0.86
N TRP A 173 -2.82 -12.64 -1.60
CA TRP A 173 -1.84 -11.67 -2.09
C TRP A 173 -2.50 -10.60 -2.95
N LEU A 174 -3.38 -10.97 -3.89
CA LEU A 174 -4.14 -10.00 -4.69
C LEU A 174 -5.00 -9.07 -3.83
N ALA A 175 -5.63 -9.58 -2.76
CA ALA A 175 -6.40 -8.77 -1.84
C ALA A 175 -5.50 -7.77 -1.07
N VAL A 176 -4.34 -8.22 -0.57
CA VAL A 176 -3.36 -7.36 0.12
C VAL A 176 -2.84 -6.27 -0.82
N VAL A 177 -2.49 -6.62 -2.06
CA VAL A 177 -2.04 -5.65 -3.08
C VAL A 177 -3.14 -4.64 -3.40
N ALA A 178 -4.39 -5.09 -3.53
CA ALA A 178 -5.52 -4.19 -3.77
C ALA A 178 -5.72 -3.20 -2.62
N VAL A 179 -5.65 -3.67 -1.37
CA VAL A 179 -5.75 -2.80 -0.18
C VAL A 179 -4.57 -1.82 -0.13
N ALA A 180 -3.34 -2.29 -0.30
CA ALA A 180 -2.14 -1.45 -0.29
C ALA A 180 -2.22 -0.34 -1.36
N THR A 181 -2.67 -0.70 -2.57
CA THR A 181 -2.86 0.24 -3.68
C THR A 181 -3.95 1.26 -3.36
N ALA A 182 -5.11 0.80 -2.88
CA ALA A 182 -6.24 1.67 -2.55
C ALA A 182 -5.89 2.67 -1.45
N VAL A 183 -5.20 2.22 -0.40
CA VAL A 183 -4.77 3.08 0.72
C VAL A 183 -3.70 4.06 0.29
N THR A 184 -2.74 3.61 -0.52
CA THR A 184 -1.66 4.48 -0.99
C THR A 184 -2.21 5.58 -1.88
N LEU A 185 -2.89 5.21 -2.97
CA LEU A 185 -3.46 6.17 -3.92
C LEU A 185 -4.56 7.02 -3.27
N GLY A 186 -5.39 6.41 -2.42
CA GLY A 186 -6.43 7.09 -1.66
C GLY A 186 -5.84 8.20 -0.79
N THR A 187 -4.85 7.87 0.04
CA THR A 187 -4.22 8.83 0.96
C THR A 187 -3.49 9.95 0.22
N VAL A 188 -2.67 9.64 -0.80
CA VAL A 188 -1.89 10.67 -1.50
C VAL A 188 -2.79 11.61 -2.31
N LEU A 189 -3.79 11.06 -3.02
CA LEU A 189 -4.70 11.88 -3.82
C LEU A 189 -5.65 12.69 -2.94
N PHE A 190 -6.15 12.12 -1.84
CA PHE A 190 -6.98 12.82 -0.88
C PHE A 190 -6.22 14.00 -0.25
N THR A 191 -5.00 13.73 0.25
CA THR A 191 -4.17 14.75 0.90
C THR A 191 -3.78 15.84 -0.11
N ALA A 192 -3.31 15.47 -1.31
CA ALA A 192 -2.97 16.45 -2.35
C ALA A 192 -4.17 17.30 -2.76
N ARG A 193 -5.36 16.72 -2.94
CA ARG A 193 -6.60 17.47 -3.23
C ARG A 193 -6.92 18.46 -2.13
N ARG A 194 -6.77 18.06 -0.86
CA ARG A 194 -7.03 18.94 0.29
C ARG A 194 -6.04 20.10 0.33
N THR A 195 -4.76 19.84 0.13
CA THR A 195 -3.70 20.85 0.11
C THR A 195 -3.83 21.81 -1.08
N LEU A 196 -4.32 21.35 -2.23
CA LEU A 196 -4.58 22.22 -3.38
C LEU A 196 -5.83 23.10 -3.19
N ARG A 197 -6.73 22.78 -2.25
CA ARG A 197 -7.93 23.60 -1.98
C ARG A 197 -7.66 24.84 -1.14
N THR A 198 -6.53 24.94 -0.44
CA THR A 198 -6.16 26.18 0.25
C THR A 198 -5.72 27.25 -0.78
N PRO A 199 -6.33 28.44 -0.79
CA PRO A 199 -6.01 29.49 -1.76
C PRO A 199 -4.54 29.92 -1.66
N ALA A 200 -3.85 30.01 -2.80
CA ALA A 200 -2.45 30.45 -2.87
C ALA A 200 -2.24 31.87 -2.31
N VAL A 201 -3.28 32.70 -2.32
CA VAL A 201 -3.25 34.08 -1.84
C VAL A 201 -3.01 34.16 -0.32
N ALA A 202 -3.60 33.26 0.48
CA ALA A 202 -3.40 33.24 1.93
C ALA A 202 -1.98 32.79 2.34
N ALA A 203 -1.30 32.02 1.49
CA ALA A 203 0.05 31.55 1.75
C ALA A 203 1.11 32.64 1.49
N VAL A 204 0.78 33.66 0.69
CA VAL A 204 1.68 34.79 0.38
C VAL A 204 1.46 35.96 1.34
N THR A 205 0.22 36.21 1.77
CA THR A 205 -0.11 37.34 2.66
C THR A 205 0.29 37.14 4.13
N LEU A 206 0.69 35.93 4.55
CA LEU A 206 1.22 35.67 5.90
C LEU A 206 2.71 36.03 6.06
N VAL A 207 3.37 36.52 5.00
CA VAL A 207 4.81 36.84 4.97
C VAL A 207 5.06 38.30 4.58
N ALA A 208 4.00 39.08 4.35
CA ALA A 208 4.06 40.54 4.15
C ALA A 208 3.56 41.25 5.41
#